data_AF-A0A842FC78-F1
#
_entry.id   AF-A0A842FC78-F1
#
_cell.length_a   1.000
_cell.length_b   1.000
_cell.length_c   1.000
_cell.angle_alpha   90.00
_cell.angle_beta   90.00
_cell.angle_gamma   90.00
#
_symmetry.space_group_name_H-M   'P 1'
#
loop_
_entity.id
_entity.type
_entity.pdbx_description
1 polymer ?
#
loop_
_entity_poly.entity_id
_entity_poly.type
_entity_poly.pdbx_seq_one_letter_code
_entity_poly.pdbx_strand_id
1 'polypeptide(L)'
;MKKSELQIRREESGLSISELAYKASKMGDVGSVGHLELTIQFIETGVLMCPKPRKTYEYKVLARALKCKVEDIWARLETKCRREGVTA
;
A
#
# COMPACT_ATOMS: atom_id res chain seq x y z
N MET A 1 -6.38 -9.50 -14.12
CA MET A 1 -6.04 -9.11 -12.73
C MET A 1 -6.88 -7.91 -12.35
N LYS A 2 -7.51 -7.91 -11.18
CA LYS A 2 -8.28 -6.75 -10.69
C LYS A 2 -7.30 -5.74 -10.09
N LYS A 3 -7.38 -4.47 -10.50
CA LYS A 3 -6.54 -3.40 -9.95
C LYS A 3 -6.85 -3.21 -8.45
N SER A 4 -5.82 -2.94 -7.65
CA SER A 4 -6.02 -2.55 -6.25
C SER A 4 -6.62 -1.15 -6.17
N GLU A 5 -7.30 -0.84 -5.07
CA GLU A 5 -7.85 0.51 -4.83
C GLU A 5 -6.72 1.56 -4.74
N LEU A 6 -5.55 1.17 -4.24
CA LEU A 6 -4.34 2.01 -4.27
C LEU A 6 -3.93 2.37 -5.71
N GLN A 7 -3.90 1.36 -6.60
CA GLN A 7 -3.55 1.55 -8.00
C GLN A 7 -4.52 2.50 -8.70
N ILE A 8 -5.82 2.30 -8.50
CA ILE A 8 -6.87 3.14 -9.11
C ILE A 8 -6.65 4.60 -8.71
N ARG A 9 -6.53 4.87 -7.41
CA ARG A 9 -6.36 6.25 -6.90
C ARG A 9 -5.04 6.89 -7.31
N ARG A 10 -3.97 6.11 -7.40
CA ARG A 10 -2.68 6.57 -7.89
C ARG A 10 -2.77 7.00 -9.36
N GLU A 11 -3.39 6.17 -10.19
CA GLU A 11 -3.61 6.45 -11.62
C GLU A 11 -4.54 7.64 -11.83
N GLU A 12 -5.63 7.76 -11.05
CA GLU A 12 -6.52 8.94 -11.06
C GLU A 12 -5.79 10.22 -10.65
N SER A 13 -4.79 10.12 -9.78
CA SER A 13 -3.93 11.23 -9.39
C SER A 13 -2.82 11.53 -10.41
N GLY A 14 -2.72 10.74 -11.48
CA GLY A 14 -1.68 10.88 -12.51
C GLY A 14 -0.26 10.61 -12.02
N LEU A 15 -0.09 9.84 -10.93
CA LEU A 15 1.22 9.61 -10.31
C LEU A 15 1.81 8.26 -10.75
N SER A 16 3.11 8.24 -11.02
CA SER A 16 3.89 7.00 -11.04
C SER A 16 4.09 6.45 -9.62
N ILE A 17 4.55 5.19 -9.51
CA ILE A 17 4.89 4.58 -8.21
C ILE A 17 5.97 5.39 -7.49
N SER A 18 7.02 5.79 -8.21
CA SER A 18 8.13 6.58 -7.65
C SER A 18 7.68 7.96 -7.18
N GLU A 19 6.80 8.63 -7.94
CA GLU A 19 6.25 9.93 -7.52
C GLU A 19 5.35 9.79 -6.30
N LEU A 20 4.51 8.76 -6.24
CA LEU A 20 3.70 8.49 -5.06
C LEU A 20 4.58 8.18 -3.85
N ALA A 21 5.63 7.38 -4.03
CA ALA A 21 6.57 7.03 -2.97
C ALA A 21 7.29 8.25 -2.42
N TYR A 22 7.83 9.07 -3.32
CA TYR A 22 8.45 10.34 -2.96
C TYR A 22 7.48 11.26 -2.22
N LYS A 23 6.27 11.45 -2.76
CA LYS A 23 5.24 12.28 -2.13
C LYS A 23 4.86 11.79 -0.74
N ALA A 24 4.65 10.49 -0.57
CA ALA A 24 4.32 9.88 0.71
C ALA A 24 5.47 9.95 1.72
N SER A 25 6.73 9.86 1.28
CA SER A 25 7.90 10.07 2.15
C SER A 25 7.97 11.48 2.77
N LYS A 26 7.28 12.46 2.18
CA LYS A 26 7.16 13.81 2.74
C LYS A 26 6.01 13.95 3.74
N MET A 27 5.15 12.94 3.87
CA MET A 27 3.94 12.98 4.71
C MET A 27 4.15 12.40 6.12
N GLY A 28 5.29 11.78 6.38
CA GLY A 28 5.64 11.18 7.66
C GLY A 28 6.97 10.43 7.59
N ASP A 29 7.41 9.94 8.74
CA ASP A 29 8.66 9.19 8.84
C ASP A 29 8.50 7.80 8.25
N VAL A 30 9.31 7.51 7.23
CA VAL A 30 9.36 6.24 6.51
C VAL A 30 10.82 5.91 6.27
N GLY A 31 11.24 4.67 6.54
CA GLY A 31 12.66 4.31 6.55
C GLY A 31 13.41 4.68 5.27
N SER A 32 12.79 4.50 4.10
CA SER A 32 13.33 4.98 2.82
C SER A 32 12.27 5.09 1.73
N VAL A 33 12.54 5.88 0.69
CA VAL A 33 11.66 5.98 -0.49
C VAL A 33 11.58 4.65 -1.24
N GLY A 34 12.70 3.94 -1.40
CA GLY A 34 12.73 2.63 -2.07
C GLY A 34 11.91 1.56 -1.34
N HIS A 35 11.92 1.56 0.00
CA HIS A 35 11.02 0.69 0.79
C HIS A 35 9.55 0.98 0.47
N LEU A 36 9.21 2.26 0.27
CA LEU A 36 7.85 2.67 -0.03
C LEU A 36 7.42 2.33 -1.46
N GLU A 37 8.33 2.44 -2.43
CA GLU A 37 8.10 1.97 -3.81
C GLU A 37 7.78 0.47 -3.84
N LEU A 38 8.60 -0.34 -3.16
CA LEU A 38 8.35 -1.78 -3.04
C LEU A 38 7.02 -2.06 -2.36
N THR A 39 6.70 -1.31 -1.30
CA THR A 39 5.43 -1.42 -0.59
C THR A 39 4.25 -1.15 -1.53
N ILE A 40 4.30 -0.09 -2.34
CA ILE A 40 3.26 0.21 -3.33
C ILE A 40 3.14 -0.94 -4.34
N GLN A 41 4.24 -1.44 -4.89
CA GLN A 41 4.24 -2.55 -5.86
C GLN A 41 3.60 -3.82 -5.27
N PHE A 42 3.93 -4.16 -4.01
CA PHE A 42 3.33 -5.32 -3.33
C PHE A 42 1.83 -5.13 -3.13
N ILE A 43 1.39 -3.93 -2.72
CA ILE A 43 -0.04 -3.64 -2.55
C ILE A 43 -0.77 -3.75 -3.89
N GLU A 44 -0.20 -3.21 -4.97
CA GLU A 44 -0.82 -3.24 -6.30
C GLU A 44 -0.90 -4.63 -6.90
N THR A 45 0.06 -5.51 -6.57
CA THR A 45 0.03 -6.94 -6.95
C THR A 45 -0.84 -7.79 -6.02
N GLY A 46 -1.38 -7.20 -4.96
CA GLY A 46 -2.26 -7.86 -3.99
C GLY A 46 -1.55 -8.67 -2.92
N VAL A 47 -0.24 -8.46 -2.77
CA VAL A 47 0.56 -9.04 -1.69
C VAL A 47 0.53 -8.10 -0.49
N LEU A 48 -0.14 -8.54 0.57
CA LEU A 48 -0.13 -7.85 1.85
C LEU A 48 1.12 -8.23 2.64
N MET A 49 2.05 -7.29 2.83
CA MET A 49 3.18 -7.49 3.75
C MET A 49 2.75 -7.61 5.22
N CYS A 50 1.54 -7.15 5.55
CA CYS A 50 0.97 -7.23 6.89
C CYS A 50 -0.54 -7.50 6.80
N PRO A 51 -1.14 -8.22 7.76
CA PRO A 51 -2.58 -8.51 7.79
C PRO A 51 -3.44 -7.41 8.44
N LYS A 52 -2.84 -6.35 9.00
CA LYS A 52 -3.58 -5.23 9.60
C LYS A 52 -2.97 -3.87 9.22
N PRO A 53 -3.80 -2.87 8.83
CA PRO A 53 -3.33 -1.56 8.36
C PRO A 53 -2.80 -0.67 9.49
N ARG A 54 -3.24 -0.91 10.74
CA ARG A 54 -2.89 -0.04 11.88
C ARG A 54 -1.41 -0.13 12.27
N LYS A 55 -0.71 -1.18 11.85
CA LYS A 55 0.70 -1.44 12.20
C LYS A 55 1.69 -0.94 11.14
N THR A 56 1.22 -0.53 9.96
CA THR A 56 2.08 -0.10 8.85
C THR A 56 1.95 1.42 8.66
N TYR A 57 2.99 2.14 9.05
CA TYR A 57 3.09 3.59 8.87
C TYR A 57 3.01 3.97 7.38
N GLU A 58 3.40 3.05 6.49
CA GLU A 58 3.34 3.19 5.03
C GLU A 58 1.93 3.47 4.53
N TYR A 59 0.94 2.73 5.00
CA TYR A 59 -0.45 2.95 4.57
C TYR A 59 -0.97 4.32 5.00
N LYS A 60 -0.57 4.79 6.19
CA LYS A 60 -0.97 6.12 6.68
C LYS A 60 -0.40 7.23 5.81
N VAL A 61 0.89 7.12 5.43
CA VAL A 61 1.51 8.15 4.58
C VAL A 61 1.03 8.10 3.14
N LEU A 62 0.74 6.90 2.60
CA LEU A 62 0.14 6.73 1.27
C LEU A 62 -1.27 7.32 1.24
N ALA A 63 -2.10 7.02 2.23
CA ALA A 63 -3.45 7.56 2.33
C ALA A 63 -3.44 9.10 2.42
N ARG A 64 -2.51 9.67 3.20
CA ARG A 64 -2.30 11.13 3.25
C ARG A 64 -1.85 11.70 1.90
N ALA A 65 -0.92 11.05 1.22
CA ALA A 65 -0.42 11.49 -0.09
C ALA A 65 -1.50 11.48 -1.18
N LEU A 66 -2.44 10.53 -1.10
CA LEU A 66 -3.59 10.38 -1.99
C LEU A 66 -4.86 11.07 -1.48
N LYS A 67 -4.79 11.78 -0.34
CA LYS A 67 -5.93 12.45 0.31
C LYS A 67 -7.15 11.52 0.51
N CYS A 68 -6.89 10.27 0.90
CA CYS A 68 -7.91 9.27 1.17
C CYS A 68 -7.78 8.70 2.59
N LYS A 69 -8.68 7.79 2.96
CA LYS A 69 -8.58 7.05 4.21
C LYS A 69 -7.76 5.79 4.02
N VAL A 70 -7.13 5.33 5.11
CA VAL A 70 -6.38 4.06 5.08
C VAL A 70 -7.31 2.89 4.74
N GLU A 71 -8.55 2.91 5.23
CA GLU A 71 -9.54 1.89 4.90
C GLU A 71 -9.83 1.80 3.40
N ASP A 72 -9.74 2.92 2.67
CA ASP A 72 -10.01 2.94 1.24
C ASP A 72 -8.96 2.10 0.50
N ILE A 73 -7.67 2.40 0.68
CA ILE A 73 -6.57 1.67 0.04
C ILE A 73 -6.32 0.27 0.62
N TRP A 74 -6.88 0.00 1.80
CA TRP A 74 -6.80 -1.31 2.46
C TRP A 74 -7.93 -2.26 2.05
N ALA A 75 -9.10 -1.72 1.71
CA ALA A 75 -10.31 -2.51 1.53
C ALA A 75 -10.17 -3.49 0.35
N ARG A 76 -10.37 -4.78 0.67
CA ARG A 76 -10.58 -5.90 -0.26
C ARG A 76 -9.39 -6.34 -1.12
N LEU A 77 -8.21 -6.49 -0.51
CA LEU A 77 -7.43 -7.67 -0.86
C LEU A 77 -8.10 -8.87 -0.19
N GLU A 78 -8.87 -9.63 -0.98
CA GLU A 78 -9.36 -10.95 -0.56
C GLU A 78 -8.18 -11.67 0.06
N THR A 79 -8.34 -12.03 1.33
CA THR A 79 -7.29 -12.44 2.24
C THR A 79 -6.75 -13.79 1.79
N LYS A 80 -5.89 -13.82 0.76
CA LYS A 80 -4.82 -14.81 0.68
C LYS A 80 -3.70 -14.33 1.60
N CYS A 81 -3.99 -14.25 2.90
CA CYS A 81 -2.91 -14.46 3.86
C CYS A 81 -2.34 -15.82 3.49
N ARG A 82 -1.10 -15.88 2.99
CA ARG A 82 -0.31 -17.11 2.97
C ARG A 82 -0.25 -17.60 4.43
N ARG A 83 -1.21 -18.42 4.83
CA ARG A 83 -0.96 -19.45 5.83
C ARG A 83 -0.15 -20.50 5.09
N GLU A 84 1.13 -20.24 4.85
CA GLU A 84 2.02 -21.36 4.58
C GLU A 84 2.02 -22.23 5.84
N GLY A 85 1.80 -23.52 5.62
CA GLY A 85 1.21 -24.47 6.56
C GLY A 85 1.86 -24.51 7.94
N VAL A 86 1.00 -24.48 8.95
CA VAL A 86 1.19 -25.33 10.12
C VAL A 86 0.14 -26.44 9.97
N THR A 87 0.57 -27.54 9.37
CA THR A 87 -0.14 -28.82 9.39
C THR A 87 0.40 -29.66 10.52
N ALA A 88 -0.53 -30.18 11.33
CA ALA A 88 -0.41 -31.15 12.43
C ALA A 88 0.21 -30.62 13.74
#